data_AF-A0A9D2E197-F1
#
_entry.id   AF-A0A9D2E197-F1
#
_cell.length_a   1.000
_cell.length_b   1.000
_cell.length_c   1.000
_cell.angle_alpha   90.00
_cell.angle_beta   90.00
_cell.angle_gamma   90.00
#
_symmetry.space_group_name_H-M   'P 1'
#
loop_
_entity.id
_entity.type
_entity.pdbx_description
1 polymer ?
#
loop_
_entity_poly.entity_id
_entity_poly.type
_entity_poly.pdbx_seq_one_letter_code
_entity_poly.pdbx_strand_id
1 'polypeptide(L)'
;MEKDIIGFYGYPDPQIFQQIIEQNKDCEIIDLDVDYNAPDAGILPEAYCVIIKNIINNSINLKNRLRYILASVGEEKCNSGMFASIILKEHGLNVIQTKYEKYPDITYPTPVSKSNLPLADKINAITEGIYKPCTKKLTETKPTIGFWGVPPNDFRILELFPDTTHVYGWLRCVEAKRPADLELEMQIDRDVPTVFFSQTFCGKMQLAKYLADKYNGLYIDIDDKTNRSAIAKVEAFINLR
;
A
#
# COMPACT_ATOMS: atom_id res chain seq x y z
N MET A 1 14.05 -28.14 -1.00
CA MET A 1 12.58 -28.10 -1.12
C MET A 1 12.19 -26.65 -0.87
N GLU A 2 11.50 -26.00 -1.80
CA GLU A 2 11.05 -24.62 -1.61
C GLU A 2 10.05 -24.57 -0.45
N LYS A 3 10.06 -23.49 0.33
CA LYS A 3 9.14 -23.32 1.46
C LYS A 3 7.73 -23.02 0.95
N ASP A 4 6.74 -23.54 1.67
CA ASP A 4 5.34 -23.11 1.52
C ASP A 4 5.20 -21.61 1.87
N ILE A 5 4.15 -20.98 1.35
CA ILE A 5 3.93 -19.54 1.44
C ILE A 5 2.59 -19.27 2.14
N ILE A 6 2.59 -18.26 3.01
CA ILE A 6 1.40 -17.52 3.41
C ILE A 6 1.39 -16.21 2.61
N GLY A 7 0.42 -16.08 1.73
CA GLY A 7 0.16 -14.84 1.02
C GLY A 7 -0.74 -13.93 1.84
N PHE A 8 -0.59 -12.62 1.70
CA PHE A 8 -1.56 -11.66 2.22
C PHE A 8 -1.72 -10.47 1.28
N TYR A 9 -2.77 -9.68 1.45
CA TYR A 9 -2.88 -8.38 0.78
C TYR A 9 -3.71 -7.40 1.61
N GLY A 10 -3.48 -6.10 1.40
CA GLY A 10 -4.05 -5.06 2.25
C GLY A 10 -3.48 -5.11 3.66
N TYR A 11 -4.33 -4.83 4.66
CA TYR A 11 -3.95 -4.88 6.07
C TYR A 11 -4.84 -5.91 6.81
N PRO A 12 -4.45 -7.20 6.85
CA PRO A 12 -5.27 -8.21 7.52
C PRO A 12 -5.45 -7.90 9.00
N ASP A 13 -6.52 -8.41 9.60
CA ASP A 13 -6.73 -8.27 11.05
C ASP A 13 -5.48 -8.77 11.81
N PRO A 14 -4.82 -7.93 12.64
CA PRO A 14 -3.55 -8.29 13.26
C PRO A 14 -3.61 -9.54 14.16
N GLN A 15 -4.75 -9.81 14.79
CA GLN A 15 -4.90 -10.98 15.67
C GLN A 15 -4.96 -12.25 14.83
N ILE A 16 -5.76 -12.24 13.75
CA ILE A 16 -5.85 -13.37 12.82
C ILE A 16 -4.50 -13.59 12.12
N PHE A 17 -3.88 -12.51 11.67
CA PHE A 17 -2.59 -12.54 10.99
C PHE A 17 -1.51 -13.19 11.87
N GLN A 18 -1.39 -12.73 13.11
CA GLN A 18 -0.43 -13.29 14.07
C GLN A 18 -0.71 -14.76 14.39
N GLN A 19 -1.99 -15.11 14.63
CA GLN A 19 -2.38 -16.49 14.90
C GLN A 19 -1.97 -17.44 13.77
N ILE A 20 -2.22 -17.05 12.52
CA ILE A 20 -1.89 -17.88 11.35
C ILE A 20 -0.37 -18.02 11.18
N ILE A 21 0.39 -16.94 11.34
CA ILE A 21 1.86 -16.99 11.23
C ILE A 21 2.46 -17.86 12.34
N GLU A 22 1.99 -17.74 13.57
CA GLU A 22 2.50 -18.52 14.70
C GLU A 22 2.28 -20.03 14.53
N GLN A 23 1.19 -20.41 13.87
CA GLN A 23 0.85 -21.80 13.55
C GLN A 23 1.63 -22.35 12.34
N ASN A 24 2.30 -21.49 11.57
CA ASN A 24 2.93 -21.84 10.28
C ASN A 24 4.33 -21.21 10.16
N LYS A 25 5.16 -21.32 11.21
CA LYS A 25 6.51 -20.72 11.27
C LYS A 25 7.49 -21.25 10.22
N ASP A 26 7.17 -22.37 9.59
CA ASP A 26 7.89 -22.98 8.48
C ASP A 26 7.66 -22.27 7.13
N CYS A 27 6.59 -21.49 7.02
CA CYS A 27 6.20 -20.79 5.80
C CYS A 27 6.94 -19.46 5.60
N GLU A 28 7.12 -19.09 4.35
CA GLU A 28 7.50 -17.74 3.92
C GLU A 28 6.24 -16.84 3.88
N ILE A 29 6.38 -15.55 4.20
CA ILE A 29 5.28 -14.58 4.15
C ILE A 29 5.51 -13.67 2.95
N ILE A 30 4.50 -13.52 2.10
CA ILE A 30 4.57 -12.73 0.87
C ILE A 30 3.39 -11.78 0.78
N ASP A 31 3.67 -10.51 0.47
CA ASP A 31 2.65 -9.52 0.12
C ASP A 31 2.26 -9.68 -1.35
N LEU A 32 1.04 -10.10 -1.60
CA LEU A 32 0.51 -10.35 -2.94
C LEU A 32 0.17 -9.06 -3.69
N ASP A 33 0.19 -7.89 -3.04
CA ASP A 33 0.04 -6.59 -3.70
C ASP A 33 1.27 -6.23 -4.56
N VAL A 34 2.44 -6.83 -4.28
CA VAL A 34 3.73 -6.54 -4.94
C VAL A 34 3.79 -7.17 -6.34
N ASP A 35 4.34 -6.43 -7.31
CA ASP A 35 4.61 -6.96 -8.64
C ASP A 35 5.85 -7.89 -8.63
N TYR A 36 5.61 -9.20 -8.63
CA TYR A 36 6.66 -10.22 -8.78
C TYR A 36 6.91 -10.62 -10.24
N ASN A 37 6.40 -9.85 -11.20
CA ASN A 37 6.39 -10.17 -12.63
C ASN A 37 5.73 -11.52 -12.92
N ALA A 38 4.69 -11.87 -12.16
CA ALA A 38 3.93 -13.09 -12.37
C ALA A 38 3.20 -13.05 -13.74
N PRO A 39 3.20 -14.16 -14.51
CA PRO A 39 2.43 -14.25 -15.75
C PRO A 39 0.95 -13.89 -15.55
N ASP A 40 0.36 -13.23 -16.55
CA ASP A 40 -1.06 -12.91 -16.53
C ASP A 40 -1.92 -14.18 -16.49
N ALA A 41 -2.78 -14.28 -15.47
CA ALA A 41 -3.69 -15.40 -15.31
C ALA A 41 -4.89 -15.35 -16.28
N GLY A 42 -5.12 -14.22 -16.96
CA GLY A 42 -6.23 -14.05 -17.91
C GLY A 42 -7.61 -14.03 -17.26
N ILE A 43 -7.68 -13.77 -15.94
CA ILE A 43 -8.91 -13.76 -15.14
C ILE A 43 -9.56 -12.38 -15.11
N LEU A 44 -8.75 -11.32 -15.09
CA LEU A 44 -9.22 -9.93 -14.99
C LEU A 44 -9.19 -9.23 -16.35
N PRO A 45 -9.97 -8.14 -16.54
CA PRO A 45 -9.86 -7.30 -17.72
C PRO A 45 -8.45 -6.72 -17.91
N GLU A 46 -8.09 -6.42 -19.16
CA GLU A 46 -6.79 -5.84 -19.50
C GLU A 46 -6.56 -4.51 -18.76
N ALA A 47 -7.53 -3.59 -18.86
CA ALA A 47 -7.57 -2.32 -18.14
C ALA A 47 -8.27 -2.51 -16.78
N TYR A 48 -7.47 -2.71 -15.74
CA TYR A 48 -7.94 -2.92 -14.38
C TYR A 48 -6.89 -2.46 -13.37
N CYS A 49 -7.28 -2.30 -12.10
CA CYS A 49 -6.36 -1.91 -11.04
C CYS A 49 -5.17 -2.88 -10.97
N VAL A 50 -3.95 -2.38 -11.25
CA VAL A 50 -2.74 -3.20 -11.33
C VAL A 50 -2.45 -3.96 -10.03
N ILE A 51 -2.70 -3.34 -8.87
CA ILE A 51 -2.50 -4.00 -7.57
C ILE A 51 -3.41 -5.24 -7.44
N ILE A 52 -4.64 -5.18 -7.93
CA ILE A 52 -5.53 -6.35 -7.94
C ILE A 52 -5.09 -7.37 -8.98
N LYS A 53 -4.54 -6.93 -10.13
CA LYS A 53 -3.90 -7.84 -11.09
C LYS A 53 -2.72 -8.57 -10.47
N ASN A 54 -1.87 -7.89 -9.71
CA ASN A 54 -0.77 -8.50 -8.96
C ASN A 54 -1.30 -9.56 -8.00
N ILE A 55 -2.30 -9.22 -7.18
CA ILE A 55 -2.92 -10.18 -6.24
C ILE A 55 -3.37 -11.46 -6.96
N ILE A 56 -4.13 -11.33 -8.05
CA ILE A 56 -4.64 -12.50 -8.79
C ILE A 56 -3.50 -13.26 -9.46
N ASN A 57 -2.63 -12.58 -10.21
CA ASN A 57 -1.56 -13.22 -10.97
C ASN A 57 -0.58 -13.93 -10.03
N ASN A 58 -0.12 -13.27 -8.97
CA ASN A 58 0.74 -13.87 -7.96
C ASN A 58 0.08 -15.11 -7.34
N SER A 59 -1.19 -14.98 -6.93
CA SER A 59 -1.91 -16.08 -6.28
C SER A 59 -2.04 -17.31 -7.17
N ILE A 60 -2.42 -17.13 -8.43
CA ILE A 60 -2.60 -18.25 -9.37
C ILE A 60 -1.25 -18.91 -9.69
N ASN A 61 -0.20 -18.13 -9.93
CA ASN A 61 1.12 -18.67 -10.27
C ASN A 61 1.79 -19.36 -9.07
N LEU A 62 1.51 -18.91 -7.83
CA LEU A 62 2.02 -19.50 -6.60
C LEU A 62 1.09 -20.57 -6.00
N LYS A 63 0.00 -20.94 -6.68
CA LYS A 63 -1.08 -21.78 -6.14
C LYS A 63 -0.59 -23.05 -5.44
N ASN A 64 0.42 -23.72 -5.98
CA ASN A 64 0.93 -24.99 -5.44
C ASN A 64 1.80 -24.81 -4.18
N ARG A 65 2.23 -23.60 -3.87
CA ARG A 65 3.02 -23.25 -2.68
C ARG A 65 2.21 -22.44 -1.67
N LEU A 66 1.10 -21.82 -2.08
CA LEU A 66 0.25 -21.02 -1.20
C LEU A 66 -0.59 -21.90 -0.28
N ARG A 67 -0.24 -21.92 1.01
CA ARG A 67 -0.99 -22.63 2.04
C ARG A 67 -2.26 -21.87 2.42
N TYR A 68 -2.14 -20.56 2.60
CA TYR A 68 -3.23 -19.64 2.90
C TYR A 68 -3.04 -18.29 2.20
N ILE A 69 -4.16 -17.62 1.92
CA ILE A 69 -4.20 -16.20 1.57
C ILE A 69 -4.98 -15.46 2.65
N LEU A 70 -4.33 -14.53 3.36
CA LEU A 70 -4.97 -13.63 4.30
C LEU A 70 -5.47 -12.39 3.55
N ALA A 71 -6.75 -12.39 3.24
CA ALA A 71 -7.41 -11.39 2.41
C ALA A 71 -8.09 -10.33 3.27
N SER A 72 -7.63 -9.08 3.19
CA SER A 72 -8.36 -7.93 3.78
C SER A 72 -9.59 -7.60 2.93
N VAL A 73 -10.77 -7.55 3.55
CA VAL A 73 -12.04 -7.32 2.86
C VAL A 73 -12.94 -6.27 3.54
N GLY A 74 -12.44 -5.59 4.58
CA GLY A 74 -13.09 -4.46 5.23
C GLY A 74 -12.71 -3.13 4.58
N GLU A 75 -13.00 -2.03 5.27
CA GLU A 75 -12.71 -0.66 4.80
C GLU A 75 -11.21 -0.41 4.61
N GLU A 76 -10.36 -1.22 5.23
CA GLU A 76 -8.91 -1.18 5.05
C GLU A 76 -8.44 -1.59 3.65
N LYS A 77 -9.33 -2.17 2.83
CA LYS A 77 -9.11 -2.50 1.41
C LYS A 77 -10.32 -2.07 0.57
N CYS A 78 -10.16 -1.99 -0.75
CA CYS A 78 -11.27 -1.67 -1.65
C CYS A 78 -12.15 -2.90 -1.95
N ASN A 79 -13.35 -2.66 -2.47
CA ASN A 79 -14.26 -3.72 -2.93
C ASN A 79 -13.62 -4.67 -3.95
N SER A 80 -12.69 -4.18 -4.78
CA SER A 80 -11.96 -5.04 -5.71
C SER A 80 -11.11 -6.10 -5.00
N GLY A 81 -10.56 -5.79 -3.81
CA GLY A 81 -9.88 -6.77 -2.96
C GLY A 81 -10.83 -7.81 -2.37
N MET A 82 -12.05 -7.40 -2.01
CA MET A 82 -13.11 -8.35 -1.63
C MET A 82 -13.50 -9.26 -2.80
N PHE A 83 -13.70 -8.73 -4.00
CA PHE A 83 -14.01 -9.54 -5.19
C PHE A 83 -12.87 -10.51 -5.53
N ALA A 84 -11.61 -10.07 -5.44
CA ALA A 84 -10.45 -10.94 -5.62
C ALA A 84 -10.49 -12.14 -4.66
N SER A 85 -10.85 -11.93 -3.39
CA SER A 85 -10.96 -13.03 -2.41
C SER A 85 -11.98 -14.10 -2.80
N ILE A 86 -13.09 -13.70 -3.45
CA ILE A 86 -14.14 -14.62 -3.91
C ILE A 86 -13.64 -15.41 -5.12
N ILE A 87 -13.08 -14.70 -6.11
CA ILE A 87 -12.52 -15.30 -7.32
C ILE A 87 -11.44 -16.34 -6.96
N LEU A 88 -10.51 -15.99 -6.06
CA LEU A 88 -9.45 -16.89 -5.64
C LEU A 88 -9.97 -18.15 -4.92
N LYS A 89 -11.06 -18.05 -4.15
CA LYS A 89 -11.73 -19.22 -3.55
C LYS A 89 -12.31 -20.14 -4.63
N GLU A 90 -13.00 -19.59 -5.62
CA GLU A 90 -13.57 -20.35 -6.75
C GLU A 90 -12.47 -21.03 -7.58
N HIS A 91 -11.28 -20.44 -7.64
CA HIS A 91 -10.09 -21.06 -8.23
C HIS A 91 -9.41 -22.10 -7.32
N GLY A 92 -10.00 -22.44 -6.16
CA GLY A 92 -9.54 -23.49 -5.26
C GLY A 92 -8.35 -23.12 -4.38
N LEU A 93 -8.16 -21.83 -4.09
CA LEU A 93 -7.17 -21.38 -3.09
C LEU A 93 -7.80 -21.25 -1.71
N ASN A 94 -6.98 -21.50 -0.68
CA ASN A 94 -7.39 -21.38 0.72
C ASN A 94 -7.35 -19.91 1.16
N VAL A 95 -8.42 -19.16 0.90
CA VAL A 95 -8.51 -17.74 1.27
C VAL A 95 -9.23 -17.56 2.60
N ILE A 96 -8.56 -16.94 3.56
CA ILE A 96 -9.10 -16.49 4.83
C ILE A 96 -9.39 -14.99 4.70
N GLN A 97 -10.67 -14.64 4.67
CA GLN A 97 -11.08 -13.23 4.66
C GLN A 97 -11.02 -12.67 6.08
N THR A 98 -10.48 -11.47 6.22
CA THR A 98 -10.35 -10.75 7.49
C THR A 98 -10.82 -9.31 7.34
N LYS A 99 -11.23 -8.69 8.44
CA LYS A 99 -11.61 -7.28 8.51
C LYS A 99 -11.06 -6.69 9.79
N TYR A 100 -10.45 -5.51 9.71
CA TYR A 100 -9.92 -4.84 10.90
C TYR A 100 -10.81 -3.65 11.28
N GLU A 101 -11.92 -3.95 11.94
CA GLU A 101 -13.03 -2.99 12.17
C GLU A 101 -12.87 -2.14 13.44
N LYS A 102 -12.02 -2.56 14.39
CA LYS A 102 -11.87 -1.89 15.68
C LYS A 102 -10.40 -1.62 15.99
N TYR A 103 -10.07 -0.34 16.03
CA TYR A 103 -8.75 0.13 16.40
C TYR A 103 -8.66 0.42 17.90
N PRO A 104 -7.48 0.28 18.52
CA PRO A 104 -7.24 0.80 19.87
C PRO A 104 -7.51 2.30 19.92
N ASP A 105 -7.98 2.85 21.04
CA ASP A 105 -8.25 4.30 21.16
C ASP A 105 -6.99 5.18 20.98
N ILE A 106 -5.80 4.59 21.07
CA ILE A 106 -4.54 5.26 20.80
C ILE A 106 -4.23 5.31 19.31
N THR A 107 -3.70 6.45 18.86
CA THR A 107 -3.02 6.54 17.56
C THR A 107 -1.53 6.29 17.76
N TYR A 108 -0.99 5.27 17.12
CA TYR A 108 0.44 4.97 17.23
C TYR A 108 1.27 6.04 16.51
N PRO A 109 2.49 6.35 17.01
CA PRO A 109 3.39 7.28 16.33
C PRO A 109 3.82 6.71 14.97
N THR A 110 4.10 7.61 14.03
CA THR A 110 4.48 7.29 12.65
C THR A 110 5.92 7.75 12.33
N PRO A 111 6.95 7.18 12.98
CA PRO A 111 8.33 7.63 12.84
C PRO A 111 8.91 7.42 11.43
N VAL A 112 8.51 6.39 10.70
CA VAL A 112 8.93 6.13 9.30
C VAL A 112 8.40 7.24 8.41
N SER A 113 7.11 7.56 8.50
CA SER A 113 6.48 8.63 7.72
C SER A 113 7.16 9.99 7.87
N LYS A 114 7.78 10.25 9.04
CA LYS A 114 8.43 11.53 9.38
C LYS A 114 9.97 11.47 9.35
N SER A 115 10.53 10.33 8.95
CA SER A 115 11.98 10.11 8.96
C SER A 115 12.70 10.83 7.82
N ASN A 116 14.03 10.81 7.83
CA ASN A 116 14.89 11.21 6.72
C ASN A 116 15.23 10.06 5.75
N LEU A 117 14.47 8.96 5.76
CA LEU A 117 14.67 7.90 4.76
C LEU A 117 14.23 8.36 3.36
N PRO A 118 14.85 7.85 2.29
CA PRO A 118 14.32 7.99 0.93
C PRO A 118 12.86 7.55 0.87
N LEU A 119 12.04 8.20 0.03
CA LEU A 119 10.59 7.96 0.02
C LEU A 119 10.23 6.50 -0.31
N ALA A 120 10.94 5.88 -1.25
CA ALA A 120 10.80 4.46 -1.56
C ALA A 120 11.03 3.56 -0.33
N ASP A 121 12.09 3.85 0.44
CA ASP A 121 12.43 3.12 1.65
C ASP A 121 11.39 3.32 2.77
N LYS A 122 10.79 4.51 2.87
CA LYS A 122 9.68 4.76 3.79
C LYS A 122 8.49 3.88 3.46
N ILE A 123 8.08 3.86 2.20
CA ILE A 123 6.92 3.07 1.75
C ILE A 123 7.16 1.59 2.01
N ASN A 124 8.33 1.06 1.63
CA ASN A 124 8.71 -0.33 1.92
C ASN A 124 8.71 -0.63 3.42
N ALA A 125 9.30 0.24 4.25
CA ALA A 125 9.33 0.01 5.70
C ALA A 125 7.93 0.05 6.34
N ILE A 126 7.01 0.85 5.79
CA ILE A 126 5.60 0.90 6.24
C ILE A 126 4.86 -0.38 5.85
N THR A 127 4.98 -0.82 4.59
CA THR A 127 4.28 -2.03 4.10
C THR A 127 4.86 -3.31 4.67
N GLU A 128 6.17 -3.46 4.74
CA GLU A 128 6.83 -4.58 5.45
C GLU A 128 6.47 -4.56 6.94
N GLY A 129 6.26 -3.36 7.51
CA GLY A 129 5.83 -3.13 8.89
C GLY A 129 4.54 -3.86 9.29
N ILE A 130 3.71 -4.27 8.32
CA ILE A 130 2.48 -5.06 8.54
C ILE A 130 2.81 -6.42 9.16
N TYR A 131 3.88 -7.08 8.71
CA TYR A 131 4.29 -8.41 9.19
C TYR A 131 5.66 -8.41 9.88
N LYS A 132 6.44 -7.35 9.71
CA LYS A 132 7.79 -7.24 10.25
C LYS A 132 8.05 -5.79 10.69
N PRO A 133 7.85 -5.46 11.98
CA PRO A 133 8.04 -4.11 12.49
C PRO A 133 9.44 -3.55 12.20
N CYS A 134 9.51 -2.26 11.85
CA CYS A 134 10.78 -1.56 11.71
C CYS A 134 11.43 -1.37 13.09
N THR A 135 12.64 -1.91 13.26
CA THR A 135 13.43 -1.83 14.50
C THR A 135 14.57 -0.81 14.44
N LYS A 136 14.77 -0.18 13.27
CA LYS A 136 15.84 0.79 13.07
C LYS A 136 15.53 2.09 13.82
N LYS A 137 16.56 2.70 14.40
CA LYS A 137 16.46 4.06 14.93
C LYS A 137 16.43 5.04 13.75
N LEU A 138 15.34 5.81 13.65
CA LEU A 138 15.13 6.76 12.56
C LEU A 138 15.36 8.18 13.06
N THR A 139 15.88 9.03 12.18
CA THR A 139 16.00 10.47 12.43
C THR A 139 14.78 11.17 11.86
N GLU A 140 14.03 11.85 12.72
CA GLU A 140 12.92 12.70 12.30
C GLU A 140 13.45 13.94 11.55
N THR A 141 12.72 14.36 10.52
CA THR A 141 13.03 15.55 9.72
C THR A 141 11.85 16.50 9.65
N LYS A 142 12.09 17.77 9.31
CA LYS A 142 11.02 18.70 8.93
C LYS A 142 10.61 18.44 7.47
N PRO A 143 9.32 18.45 7.14
CA PRO A 143 8.85 18.24 5.79
C PRO A 143 9.22 19.42 4.88
N THR A 144 9.76 19.13 3.71
CA THR A 144 9.84 20.10 2.59
C THR A 144 8.74 19.84 1.57
N ILE A 145 8.38 18.57 1.39
CA ILE A 145 7.35 18.06 0.48
C ILE A 145 6.53 17.02 1.24
N GLY A 146 5.25 16.90 0.89
CA GLY A 146 4.37 15.83 1.32
C GLY A 146 4.13 14.82 0.20
N PHE A 147 4.03 13.55 0.56
CA PHE A 147 3.50 12.49 -0.30
C PHE A 147 2.27 11.88 0.35
N TRP A 148 1.11 12.10 -0.23
CA TRP A 148 -0.14 11.48 0.18
C TRP A 148 -0.48 10.36 -0.81
N GLY A 149 -0.79 9.15 -0.33
CA GLY A 149 -1.30 8.12 -1.22
C GLY A 149 -1.22 6.69 -0.70
N VAL A 150 -1.33 5.77 -1.65
CA VAL A 150 -1.12 4.32 -1.53
C VAL A 150 0.25 3.96 -2.12
N PRO A 151 0.82 2.78 -1.83
CA PRO A 151 2.04 2.33 -2.52
C PRO A 151 1.85 2.34 -4.05
N PRO A 152 2.73 3.00 -4.82
CA PRO A 152 2.75 2.85 -6.28
C PRO A 152 3.13 1.43 -6.69
N ASN A 153 2.61 0.94 -7.81
CA ASN A 153 3.14 -0.29 -8.43
C ASN A 153 4.60 -0.09 -8.88
N ASP A 154 4.87 1.06 -9.49
CA ASP A 154 6.19 1.43 -10.00
C ASP A 154 6.84 2.51 -9.13
N PHE A 155 7.90 2.13 -8.43
CA PHE A 155 8.55 2.96 -7.42
C PHE A 155 9.41 4.09 -8.00
N ARG A 156 9.67 4.11 -9.32
CA ARG A 156 10.51 5.14 -9.95
C ARG A 156 10.03 6.57 -9.71
N ILE A 157 8.71 6.77 -9.58
CA ILE A 157 8.16 8.10 -9.27
C ILE A 157 8.60 8.62 -7.90
N LEU A 158 8.91 7.72 -6.96
CA LEU A 158 9.30 8.05 -5.59
C LEU A 158 10.73 8.57 -5.51
N GLU A 159 11.59 8.24 -6.50
CA GLU A 159 12.98 8.68 -6.58
C GLU A 159 13.11 10.19 -6.83
N LEU A 160 12.03 10.85 -7.26
CA LEU A 160 11.99 12.30 -7.52
C LEU A 160 11.90 13.12 -6.24
N PHE A 161 11.55 12.49 -5.12
CA PHE A 161 11.25 13.16 -3.86
C PHE A 161 12.49 13.29 -2.97
N PRO A 162 12.70 14.43 -2.29
CA PRO A 162 13.78 14.56 -1.33
C PRO A 162 13.55 13.66 -0.10
N ASP A 163 14.63 13.25 0.56
CA ASP A 163 14.60 12.46 1.81
C ASP A 163 13.81 13.13 2.94
N THR A 164 13.62 14.45 2.86
CA THR A 164 12.81 15.23 3.79
C THR A 164 11.30 15.13 3.54
N THR A 165 10.86 14.33 2.57
CA THR A 165 9.43 14.14 2.25
C THR A 165 8.70 13.44 3.38
N HIS A 166 7.60 14.00 3.88
CA HIS A 166 6.73 13.31 4.85
C HIS A 166 5.65 12.50 4.13
N VAL A 167 5.32 11.34 4.69
CA VAL A 167 4.26 10.46 4.18
C VAL A 167 2.94 10.76 4.89
N TYR A 168 1.88 10.91 4.11
CA TYR A 168 0.50 11.13 4.52
C TYR A 168 -0.44 10.08 3.91
N GLY A 169 -1.73 10.18 4.20
CA GLY A 169 -2.75 9.33 3.59
C GLY A 169 -2.75 7.91 4.14
N TRP A 170 -3.17 6.95 3.32
CA TRP A 170 -3.37 5.56 3.73
C TRP A 170 -2.08 4.92 4.26
N LEU A 171 -0.92 5.21 3.66
CA LEU A 171 0.37 4.72 4.15
C LEU A 171 0.65 5.14 5.61
N ARG A 172 0.38 6.39 5.97
CA ARG A 172 0.51 6.85 7.37
C ARG A 172 -0.47 6.12 8.29
N CYS A 173 -1.67 5.82 7.80
CA CYS A 173 -2.69 5.08 8.54
C CYS A 173 -2.26 3.63 8.81
N VAL A 174 -1.62 2.98 7.83
CA VAL A 174 -0.99 1.65 7.99
C VAL A 174 0.09 1.69 9.07
N GLU A 175 0.98 2.68 9.02
CA GLU A 175 2.03 2.82 10.04
C GLU A 175 1.44 3.06 11.44
N ALA A 176 0.37 3.85 11.52
CA ALA A 176 -0.37 4.11 12.75
C ALA A 176 -1.21 2.90 13.23
N LYS A 177 -1.21 1.78 12.50
CA LYS A 177 -2.02 0.57 12.74
C LYS A 177 -3.53 0.82 12.69
N ARG A 178 -3.96 1.73 11.83
CA ARG A 178 -5.36 2.16 11.68
C ARG A 178 -5.71 2.38 10.20
N PRO A 179 -5.56 1.36 9.34
CA PRO A 179 -5.55 1.51 7.87
C PRO A 179 -6.83 2.09 7.26
N ALA A 180 -7.98 2.07 7.94
CA ALA A 180 -9.24 2.67 7.49
C ALA A 180 -9.63 3.93 8.27
N ASP A 181 -8.71 4.53 9.03
CA ASP A 181 -8.98 5.79 9.76
C ASP A 181 -9.03 6.97 8.80
N LEU A 182 -10.25 7.31 8.35
CA LEU A 182 -10.48 8.38 7.38
C LEU A 182 -10.10 9.76 7.94
N GLU A 183 -10.31 10.00 9.24
CA GLU A 183 -9.93 11.27 9.85
C GLU A 183 -8.42 11.46 9.78
N LEU A 184 -7.66 10.43 10.17
CA LEU A 184 -6.20 10.42 10.05
C LEU A 184 -5.77 10.50 8.59
N GLU A 185 -6.41 9.80 7.66
CA GLU A 185 -6.05 9.82 6.23
C GLU A 185 -6.19 11.22 5.60
N MET A 186 -7.17 12.00 6.07
CA MET A 186 -7.46 13.36 5.60
C MET A 186 -6.59 14.44 6.25
N GLN A 187 -5.80 14.12 7.28
CA GLN A 187 -4.91 15.09 7.94
C GLN A 187 -3.69 15.44 7.07
N ILE A 188 -3.64 16.65 6.53
CA ILE A 188 -2.52 17.17 5.73
C ILE A 188 -1.96 18.40 6.42
N ASP A 189 -0.63 18.55 6.41
CA ASP A 189 0.01 19.80 6.77
C ASP A 189 -0.22 20.83 5.66
N ARG A 190 -0.89 21.93 5.98
CA ARG A 190 -1.31 22.93 5.00
C ARG A 190 -0.15 23.76 4.46
N ASP A 191 0.93 23.84 5.22
CA ASP A 191 2.10 24.64 4.87
C ASP A 191 3.13 23.82 4.08
N VAL A 192 2.85 22.52 3.85
CA VAL A 192 3.72 21.60 3.12
C VAL A 192 3.15 21.31 1.73
N PRO A 193 3.84 21.71 0.64
CA PRO A 193 3.42 21.33 -0.71
C PRO A 193 3.37 19.81 -0.86
N THR A 194 2.18 19.28 -1.19
CA THR A 194 1.92 17.84 -1.16
C THR A 194 1.55 17.31 -2.55
N VAL A 195 2.17 16.20 -2.95
CA VAL A 195 1.75 15.39 -4.09
C VAL A 195 0.76 14.34 -3.60
N PHE A 196 -0.41 14.31 -4.22
CA PHE A 196 -1.49 13.36 -3.96
C PHE A 196 -1.48 12.29 -5.05
N PHE A 197 -0.87 11.17 -4.72
CA PHE A 197 -0.69 10.02 -5.60
C PHE A 197 -1.87 9.04 -5.48
N SER A 198 -2.27 8.48 -6.61
CA SER A 198 -3.17 7.34 -6.67
C SER A 198 -2.78 6.39 -7.80
N GLN A 199 -3.01 5.09 -7.59
CA GLN A 199 -2.97 4.12 -8.66
C GLN A 199 -4.23 4.25 -9.53
N THR A 200 -4.11 4.16 -10.85
CA THR A 200 -5.27 4.19 -11.76
C THR A 200 -6.25 3.07 -11.39
N PHE A 201 -7.54 3.36 -11.48
CA PHE A 201 -8.66 2.51 -11.03
C PHE A 201 -8.73 2.25 -9.52
N CYS A 202 -7.96 2.97 -8.70
CA CYS A 202 -8.11 2.93 -7.25
C CYS A 202 -9.29 3.80 -6.79
N GLY A 203 -10.12 3.29 -5.86
CA GLY A 203 -11.20 4.08 -5.26
C GLY A 203 -10.72 5.35 -4.54
N LYS A 204 -9.46 5.38 -4.09
CA LYS A 204 -8.84 6.54 -3.43
C LYS A 204 -8.58 7.73 -4.37
N MET A 205 -8.66 7.54 -5.69
CA MET A 205 -8.44 8.62 -6.68
C MET A 205 -9.36 9.82 -6.43
N GLN A 206 -10.62 9.58 -6.04
CA GLN A 206 -11.56 10.65 -5.73
C GLN A 206 -11.10 11.51 -4.54
N LEU A 207 -10.67 10.85 -3.45
CA LEU A 207 -10.19 11.55 -2.27
C LEU A 207 -8.87 12.27 -2.55
N ALA A 208 -7.95 11.62 -3.27
CA ALA A 208 -6.68 12.20 -3.69
C ALA A 208 -6.88 13.51 -4.46
N LYS A 209 -7.77 13.51 -5.46
CA LYS A 209 -8.06 14.68 -6.28
C LYS A 209 -8.71 15.80 -5.47
N TYR A 210 -9.68 15.46 -4.63
CA TYR A 210 -10.34 16.43 -3.76
C TYR A 210 -9.36 17.11 -2.80
N LEU A 211 -8.48 16.34 -2.15
CA LEU A 211 -7.49 16.90 -1.23
C LEU A 211 -6.43 17.73 -1.98
N ALA A 212 -5.99 17.29 -3.16
CA ALA A 212 -5.09 18.09 -4.00
C ALA A 212 -5.67 19.48 -4.30
N ASP A 213 -6.94 19.56 -4.71
CA ASP A 213 -7.60 20.84 -4.97
C ASP A 213 -7.73 21.68 -3.70
N LYS A 214 -8.12 21.06 -2.58
CA LYS A 214 -8.33 21.73 -1.29
C LYS A 214 -7.04 22.32 -0.71
N TYR A 215 -5.91 21.65 -0.89
CA TYR A 215 -4.62 22.03 -0.33
C TYR A 215 -3.64 22.61 -1.36
N ASN A 216 -4.12 22.95 -2.57
CA ASN A 216 -3.29 23.46 -3.67
C ASN A 216 -2.06 22.56 -3.98
N GLY A 217 -2.27 21.24 -3.86
CA GLY A 217 -1.28 20.21 -4.15
C GLY A 217 -1.32 19.73 -5.59
N LEU A 218 -0.43 18.79 -5.91
CA LEU A 218 -0.40 18.13 -7.21
C LEU A 218 -1.13 16.79 -7.14
N TYR A 219 -2.23 16.64 -7.88
CA TYR A 219 -2.82 15.33 -8.10
C TYR A 219 -2.07 14.59 -9.22
N ILE A 220 -1.77 13.32 -8.98
CA ILE A 220 -1.23 12.44 -10.01
C ILE A 220 -1.78 11.02 -9.89
N ASP A 221 -2.16 10.46 -11.03
CA ASP A 221 -2.43 9.04 -11.18
C ASP A 221 -1.47 8.40 -12.18
N ILE A 222 -1.06 7.18 -11.86
CA ILE A 222 -0.22 6.34 -12.69
C ILE A 222 -0.92 5.00 -12.81
N ASP A 223 -0.95 4.43 -14.02
CA ASP A 223 -1.42 3.06 -14.23
C ASP A 223 -0.26 2.09 -13.98
N ASP A 224 0.03 1.11 -14.82
CA ASP A 224 1.08 0.13 -14.55
C ASP A 224 2.49 0.77 -14.34
N LYS A 225 2.90 1.64 -15.28
CA LYS A 225 4.24 2.22 -15.31
C LYS A 225 4.23 3.73 -15.29
N THR A 226 5.20 4.29 -14.57
CA THR A 226 5.51 5.71 -14.57
C THR A 226 5.86 6.17 -15.98
N ASN A 227 5.16 7.21 -16.45
CA ASN A 227 5.39 7.81 -17.76
C ASN A 227 6.12 9.16 -17.64
N ARG A 228 6.70 9.64 -18.75
CA ARG A 228 7.47 10.89 -18.79
C ARG A 228 6.66 12.12 -18.39
N SER A 229 5.37 12.15 -18.71
CA SER A 229 4.51 13.27 -18.32
C SER A 229 4.30 13.32 -16.81
N ALA A 230 4.16 12.17 -16.17
CA ALA A 230 4.01 12.05 -14.72
C ALA A 230 5.27 12.56 -14.01
N ILE A 231 6.44 12.10 -14.46
CA ILE A 231 7.75 12.54 -13.95
C ILE A 231 7.89 14.06 -14.05
N ALA A 232 7.71 14.62 -15.25
CA ALA A 232 7.89 16.06 -15.47
C ALA A 232 6.95 16.93 -14.61
N LYS A 233 5.71 16.48 -14.37
CA LYS A 233 4.76 17.18 -13.49
C LYS A 233 5.24 17.19 -12.04
N VAL A 234 5.70 16.04 -11.53
CA VAL A 234 6.20 15.92 -10.15
C VAL A 234 7.48 16.72 -9.98
N GLU A 235 8.44 16.59 -10.90
CA GLU A 235 9.69 17.37 -10.87
C GLU A 235 9.42 18.88 -10.89
N ALA A 236 8.53 19.35 -11.77
CA ALA A 236 8.18 20.77 -11.82
C ALA A 236 7.52 21.24 -10.52
N PHE A 237 6.63 20.43 -9.93
CA PHE A 237 5.98 20.77 -8.67
C PHE A 237 6.98 20.84 -7.50
N ILE A 238 7.92 19.90 -7.42
CA ILE A 238 8.93 19.86 -6.37
C ILE A 238 9.93 21.02 -6.51
N ASN A 239 10.38 21.34 -7.74
CA ASN A 239 11.44 22.34 -7.95
C ASN A 239 10.95 23.79 -7.92
N LEU A 240 9.64 24.04 -8.07
CA LEU A 240 9.07 25.39 -8.13
C LEU A 240 8.44 25.87 -6.81
N ARG A 241 8.65 25.14 -5.71
CA ARG A 241 8.06 25.43 -4.39
C ARG A 241 9.12 25.68 -3.33
#